data_AF-A0A7S3KJ64-F1
#
_entry.id   AF-A0A7S3KJ64-F1
#
_cell.length_a   1.000
_cell.length_b   1.000
_cell.length_c   1.000
_cell.angle_alpha   90.00
_cell.angle_beta   90.00
_cell.angle_gamma   90.00
#
_symmetry.space_group_name_H-M   'P 1'
#
loop_
_entity.id
_entity.type
_entity.pdbx_description
1 polymer ?
#
loop_
_entity_poly.entity_id
_entity_poly.type
_entity_poly.pdbx_seq_one_letter_code
_entity_poly.pdbx_strand_id
1 'polypeptide(L)'
;NKSNKTCIIQKYIEYPLLIHKRKFDIRMFMMITSVNGCMKGYFYKDGYLRTSCKEFSLANLSNRMIHLTNDAIQKKDEEYGKYENSNKLSYEDFQKYID
;
A
#
# COMPACT_ATOMS: atom_id res chain seq x y z
N ASN A 1 1.97 26.89 -23.17
CA ASN A 1 3.19 26.30 -22.56
C ASN A 1 2.87 25.02 -21.80
N LYS A 2 2.84 23.86 -22.48
CA LYS A 2 2.79 22.56 -21.79
C LYS A 2 4.24 22.16 -21.48
N SER A 3 4.62 22.20 -20.20
CA SER A 3 5.89 21.64 -19.75
C SER A 3 5.90 20.14 -20.08
N ASN A 4 6.97 19.67 -20.74
CA ASN A 4 7.19 18.24 -20.93
C ASN A 4 7.35 17.60 -19.55
N LYS A 5 6.52 16.59 -19.25
CA LYS A 5 6.57 15.83 -18.01
C LYS A 5 7.31 14.53 -18.26
N THR A 6 8.36 14.27 -17.49
CA THR A 6 9.02 12.97 -17.44
C THR A 6 8.14 11.97 -16.69
N CYS A 7 8.00 10.75 -17.21
CA CYS A 7 7.27 9.67 -16.56
C CYS A 7 8.12 8.39 -16.51
N ILE A 8 7.76 7.49 -15.60
CA ILE A 8 8.32 6.14 -15.50
C ILE A 8 7.24 5.17 -15.97
N ILE A 9 7.61 4.26 -16.89
CA ILE A 9 6.77 3.13 -17.27
C ILE A 9 7.24 1.93 -16.44
N GLN A 10 6.30 1.31 -15.72
CA GLN A 10 6.57 0.15 -14.86
C GLN A 10 5.55 -0.94 -15.16
N LYS A 11 6.00 -2.19 -15.22
CA LYS A 11 5.10 -3.35 -15.35
C LYS A 11 4.16 -3.40 -14.14
N TYR A 12 2.87 -3.46 -14.41
CA TYR A 12 1.84 -3.60 -13.37
C TYR A 12 1.85 -5.03 -12.81
N ILE A 13 1.69 -5.17 -11.50
CA ILE A 13 1.58 -6.48 -10.85
C ILE A 13 0.13 -6.95 -11.00
N GLU A 14 -0.11 -7.83 -11.96
CA GLU A 14 -1.42 -8.35 -12.35
C GLU A 14 -1.98 -9.38 -11.36
N TYR A 15 -1.08 -10.10 -10.65
CA TYR A 15 -1.41 -11.15 -9.69
C TYR A 15 -0.88 -10.81 -8.30
N PRO A 16 -1.37 -9.74 -7.64
CA PRO A 16 -0.96 -9.41 -6.29
C PRO A 16 -1.53 -10.43 -5.29
N LEU A 17 -0.85 -10.60 -4.16
CA LEU A 17 -1.48 -11.23 -3.00
C LEU A 17 -2.67 -10.38 -2.55
N LEU A 18 -3.77 -11.04 -2.18
CA LEU A 18 -5.01 -10.39 -1.80
C LEU A 18 -5.40 -10.74 -0.36
N ILE A 19 -5.90 -9.75 0.36
CA ILE A 19 -6.52 -9.93 1.69
C ILE A 19 -8.02 -9.76 1.51
N HIS A 20 -8.79 -10.81 1.74
CA HIS A 20 -10.24 -10.81 1.48
C HIS A 20 -10.57 -10.31 0.06
N LYS A 21 -9.84 -10.81 -0.95
CA LYS A 21 -9.92 -10.39 -2.37
C LYS A 21 -9.55 -8.92 -2.66
N ARG A 22 -9.07 -8.15 -1.69
CA ARG A 22 -8.68 -6.74 -1.85
C ARG A 22 -7.16 -6.62 -1.97
N LYS A 23 -6.71 -5.63 -2.76
CA LYS A 23 -5.29 -5.34 -2.96
C LYS A 23 -4.76 -4.60 -1.73
N PHE A 24 -3.48 -4.79 -1.42
CA PHE A 24 -2.81 -4.01 -0.39
C PHE A 24 -1.36 -3.69 -0.76
N ASP A 25 -0.76 -2.77 -0.01
CA ASP A 25 0.70 -2.58 0.05
C ASP A 25 1.18 -2.58 1.50
N ILE A 26 2.45 -2.88 1.73
CA ILE A 26 3.06 -2.89 3.06
C ILE A 26 3.82 -1.59 3.28
N ARG A 27 3.50 -0.87 4.36
CA ARG A 27 4.30 0.26 4.86
C ARG A 27 5.25 -0.23 5.93
N MET A 28 6.54 -0.10 5.65
CA MET A 28 7.63 -0.24 6.62
C MET A 28 8.29 1.11 6.87
N PHE A 29 8.82 1.32 8.07
CA PHE A 29 9.62 2.50 8.40
C PHE A 29 11.07 2.09 8.62
N MET A 30 12.00 2.87 8.06
CA MET A 30 13.42 2.67 8.26
C MET A 30 14.11 3.98 8.63
N MET A 31 15.12 3.91 9.48
CA MET A 31 16.01 5.01 9.83
C MET A 31 17.41 4.68 9.36
N ILE A 32 18.05 5.60 8.66
CA ILE A 32 19.47 5.50 8.29
C ILE A 32 20.22 6.57 9.07
N THR A 33 21.27 6.17 9.77
CA THR A 33 22.18 7.10 10.45
C THR A 33 23.57 6.99 9.84
N SER A 34 24.30 8.10 9.82
CA SER A 34 25.72 8.14 9.46
C SER A 34 26.46 8.93 10.52
N VAL A 35 27.30 8.25 11.30
CA VAL A 35 28.07 8.86 12.40
C VAL A 35 29.53 8.51 12.17
N ASN A 36 30.38 9.54 12.02
CA ASN A 36 31.81 9.38 11.73
C ASN A 36 32.11 8.45 10.54
N GLY A 37 31.29 8.57 9.48
CA GLY A 37 31.42 7.73 8.27
C GLY A 37 30.88 6.30 8.40
N CYS A 38 30.42 5.88 9.59
CA CYS A 38 29.72 4.61 9.76
C CYS A 38 28.23 4.76 9.48
N MET A 39 27.74 4.10 8.42
CA MET A 39 26.33 4.05 8.07
C MET A 39 25.63 2.87 8.76
N LYS A 40 24.49 3.11 9.41
CA LYS A 40 23.64 2.08 10.01
C LYS A 40 22.21 2.24 9.54
N GLY A 41 21.56 1.12 9.24
CA GLY A 41 20.14 1.04 8.89
C GLY A 41 19.35 0.33 9.99
N TYR A 42 18.18 0.87 10.32
CA TYR A 42 17.28 0.33 11.33
C TYR A 42 15.91 0.17 10.70
N PHE A 43 15.30 -1.01 10.81
CA PHE A 43 13.88 -1.19 10.53
C PHE A 43 13.10 -0.97 11.82
N TYR A 44 12.06 -0.16 11.76
CA TYR A 44 11.09 -0.08 12.83
C TYR A 44 10.29 -1.38 12.87
N LYS A 45 10.04 -1.91 14.07
CA LYS A 45 9.40 -3.22 14.23
C LYS A 45 7.94 -3.19 13.80
N ASP A 46 7.26 -2.08 14.02
CA ASP A 46 5.87 -1.94 13.64
C ASP A 46 5.74 -1.36 12.24
N GLY A 47 4.70 -1.81 11.55
CA GLY A 47 4.23 -1.25 10.32
C GLY A 47 2.77 -1.61 10.14
N TYR A 48 2.27 -1.35 8.94
CA TYR A 48 0.87 -1.67 8.63
C TYR A 48 0.72 -1.91 7.13
N LEU A 49 -0.31 -2.66 6.79
CA LEU A 49 -0.75 -2.85 5.42
C LEU A 49 -1.82 -1.80 5.12
N ARG A 50 -1.73 -1.19 3.94
CA ARG A 50 -2.76 -0.28 3.41
C ARG A 50 -3.58 -1.02 2.39
N THR A 51 -4.85 -1.23 2.67
CA THR A 51 -5.77 -2.04 1.87
C THR A 51 -6.63 -1.16 0.97
N SER A 52 -7.06 -1.70 -0.18
CA SER A 52 -8.09 -1.08 -1.03
C SER A 52 -9.48 -1.29 -0.43
N CYS A 53 -10.42 -0.38 -0.67
CA CYS A 53 -11.83 -0.53 -0.28
C CYS A 53 -12.54 -1.58 -1.13
N LYS A 54 -12.15 -1.72 -2.41
CA LYS A 54 -12.82 -2.57 -3.39
C LYS A 54 -12.03 -3.86 -3.66
N GLU A 55 -12.76 -4.91 -4.03
CA GLU A 55 -12.17 -6.17 -4.51
C GLU A 55 -11.32 -5.95 -5.76
N PHE A 56 -10.22 -6.69 -5.86
CA PHE A 56 -9.29 -6.61 -6.98
C PHE A 56 -9.91 -7.22 -8.25
N SER A 57 -9.84 -6.48 -9.36
CA SER A 57 -10.26 -6.97 -10.67
C SER A 57 -9.48 -6.28 -11.77
N LEU A 58 -9.00 -7.03 -12.76
CA LEU A 58 -8.35 -6.48 -13.95
C LEU A 58 -9.35 -6.02 -15.02
N ALA A 59 -10.65 -6.24 -14.83
CA ALA A 59 -11.68 -5.86 -15.79
C ALA A 59 -11.81 -4.34 -15.96
N ASN A 60 -11.39 -3.53 -14.97
CA ASN A 60 -11.46 -2.08 -15.02
C ASN A 60 -10.22 -1.39 -14.45
N LEU A 61 -9.16 -1.30 -15.27
CA LEU A 61 -7.90 -0.64 -14.92
C LEU A 61 -8.02 0.87 -14.63
N SER A 62 -9.10 1.52 -15.07
CA SER A 62 -9.34 2.95 -14.81
C SER A 62 -9.83 3.23 -13.39
N ASN A 63 -10.38 2.21 -12.71
CA ASN A 63 -10.89 2.36 -11.36
C ASN A 63 -9.74 2.36 -10.33
N ARG A 64 -9.35 3.58 -9.94
CA ARG A 64 -8.29 3.79 -8.94
C ARG A 64 -8.59 3.20 -7.56
N MET A 65 -9.86 3.02 -7.17
CA MET A 65 -10.22 2.47 -5.86
C MET A 65 -9.86 0.98 -5.74
N ILE A 66 -9.79 0.28 -6.88
CA ILE A 66 -9.38 -1.13 -6.97
C ILE A 66 -7.84 -1.24 -6.94
N HIS A 67 -7.15 -0.34 -7.64
CA HIS A 67 -5.75 -0.52 -8.01
C HIS A 67 -4.74 0.28 -7.18
N LEU A 68 -5.16 1.38 -6.54
CA LEU A 68 -4.30 2.27 -5.77
C LEU A 68 -4.67 2.23 -4.29
N THR A 69 -3.76 1.77 -3.45
CA THR A 69 -3.93 1.61 -1.99
C THR A 69 -3.58 2.88 -1.20
N ASN A 70 -3.34 3.99 -1.88
CA ASN A 70 -3.01 5.27 -1.26
C ASN A 70 -4.17 5.79 -0.41
N ASP A 71 -3.92 6.04 0.88
CA ASP A 71 -4.87 6.62 1.84
C ASP A 71 -5.58 7.88 1.29
N ALA A 72 -4.84 8.79 0.64
CA ALA A 72 -5.40 10.01 0.02
C ALA A 72 -6.45 9.75 -1.08
N ILE A 73 -6.42 8.56 -1.68
CA ILE A 73 -7.39 8.10 -2.69
C ILE A 73 -8.51 7.33 -1.98
N GLN A 74 -8.14 6.35 -1.16
CA GLN A 74 -9.06 5.42 -0.49
C GLN A 74 -10.02 6.13 0.46
N LYS A 75 -9.58 7.16 1.18
CA LYS A 75 -10.43 7.94 2.11
C LYS A 75 -11.60 8.68 1.47
N LYS A 76 -11.65 8.72 0.13
CA LYS A 76 -12.74 9.33 -0.64
C LYS A 76 -13.83 8.33 -1.01
N ASP A 77 -13.58 7.04 -0.81
CA ASP A 77 -14.58 5.99 -1.01
C ASP A 77 -15.47 5.89 0.23
N GLU A 78 -16.76 5.65 0.04
CA GLU A 78 -17.74 5.52 1.12
C GLU A 78 -17.49 4.27 1.98
N GLU A 79 -16.81 3.25 1.44
CA GLU A 79 -16.45 2.03 2.17
C GLU A 79 -15.10 2.14 2.92
N TYR A 80 -14.51 3.33 3.00
CA TYR A 80 -13.27 3.53 3.75
C TYR A 80 -13.45 3.20 5.23
N GLY A 81 -12.61 2.32 5.76
CA GLY A 81 -12.67 1.85 7.14
C GLY A 81 -13.67 0.72 7.38
N LYS A 82 -14.34 0.21 6.33
CA LYS A 82 -15.39 -0.82 6.46
C LYS A 82 -14.89 -2.15 7.03
N TYR A 83 -13.68 -2.57 6.68
CA TYR A 83 -13.13 -3.88 7.06
C TYR A 83 -12.11 -3.79 8.20
N GLU A 84 -11.26 -2.77 8.17
CA GLU A 84 -10.30 -2.45 9.22
C GLU A 84 -10.22 -0.93 9.37
N ASN A 85 -9.91 -0.46 10.58
CA ASN A 85 -9.90 0.96 10.88
C ASN A 85 -8.99 1.71 9.89
N SER A 86 -9.56 2.68 9.17
CA SER A 86 -8.83 3.51 8.21
C SER A 86 -8.07 2.71 7.13
N ASN A 87 -8.57 1.54 6.75
CA ASN A 87 -7.93 0.63 5.78
C ASN A 87 -6.47 0.29 6.14
N LYS A 88 -6.18 0.20 7.45
CA LYS A 88 -4.85 -0.11 7.98
C LYS A 88 -4.91 -1.37 8.81
N LEU A 89 -4.32 -2.43 8.27
CA LEU A 89 -4.20 -3.72 8.96
C LEU A 89 -2.83 -3.80 9.64
N SER A 90 -2.81 -4.19 10.91
CA SER A 90 -1.56 -4.37 11.66
C SER A 90 -0.77 -5.59 11.16
N TYR A 91 0.51 -5.69 11.50
CA TYR A 91 1.28 -6.90 11.23
C TYR A 91 0.75 -8.11 12.01
N GLU A 92 0.26 -7.90 13.23
CA GLU A 92 -0.34 -8.99 14.04
C GLU A 92 -1.60 -9.54 13.38
N ASP A 93 -2.48 -8.68 12.87
CA ASP A 93 -3.69 -9.13 12.18
C ASP A 93 -3.39 -9.73 10.81
N PHE A 94 -2.34 -9.24 10.13
CA PHE A 94 -1.86 -9.87 8.92
C PHE A 94 -1.27 -11.26 9.17
N GLN A 95 -0.53 -11.44 10.28
CA GLN A 95 0.01 -12.74 10.68
C GLN A 95 -1.11 -13.76 10.90
N LYS A 96 -2.18 -13.37 11.62
CA LYS A 96 -3.37 -14.21 11.81
C LYS A 96 -4.09 -14.59 10.50
N TYR A 97 -3.91 -13.82 9.44
CA TYR A 97 -4.52 -14.09 8.13
C TYR A 97 -3.71 -15.08 7.29
N ILE A 98 -2.39 -15.14 7.49
CA ILE A 98 -1.49 -16.00 6.70
C ILE A 98 -1.18 -17.34 7.37
N ASP A 99 -1.39 -17.45 8.68
CA ASP A 99 -1.32 -18.70 9.45
C ASP A 99 -2.59 -19.55 9.28
#